data_AF-A0A7J9G2D0-F1
#
_entry.id   AF-A0A7J9G2D0-F1
#
_cell.length_a   1.000
_cell.length_b   1.000
_cell.length_c   1.000
_cell.angle_alpha   90.00
_cell.angle_beta   90.00
_cell.angle_gamma   90.00
#
_symmetry.space_group_name_H-M   'P 1'
#
loop_
_entity.id
_entity.type
_entity.pdbx_description
1 polymer ?
#
loop_
_entity_poly.entity_id
_entity_poly.type
_entity_poly.pdbx_seq_one_letter_code
_entity_poly.pdbx_strand_id
1 'polypeptide(L)'
;MQKPLTAGSTEAEGLEKYVAIREELYKKAKELDSKIIGFETAIRRPYFHVRPLNVAELENWHNYLDFIEREGDFNKVVKLYERCLIACANYPEYWIRYVLCMEASGSMDLANNALVRATQVFVKRQPEIHLFAARFKEQNGDIEGAQAAYHLVHSEISPGLLEAIIKHANMEWRLGKLEDAFSLYEQAIAIEKGKEHSQTLPMLFAQYSRFSYLVGGCVCDT
;
A
#
# COMPACT_ATOMS: atom_id res chain seq x y z
N MET A 1 4.57 27.07 -68.24
CA MET A 1 4.94 26.33 -67.02
C MET A 1 4.09 26.83 -65.87
N GLN A 2 2.98 26.16 -65.56
CA GLN A 2 2.17 26.44 -64.37
C GLN A 2 2.57 25.45 -63.28
N LYS A 3 3.12 25.99 -62.18
CA LYS A 3 3.41 25.25 -60.95
C LYS A 3 2.07 24.87 -60.29
N PRO A 4 1.88 23.66 -59.76
CA PRO A 4 0.59 23.28 -59.19
C PRO A 4 0.36 24.05 -57.89
N LEU A 5 -0.51 25.05 -57.93
CA LEU A 5 -0.98 25.86 -56.80
C LEU A 5 -1.74 25.04 -55.74
N THR A 6 -2.13 23.81 -56.07
CA THR A 6 -2.93 22.92 -55.21
C THR A 6 -2.12 22.26 -54.09
N ALA A 7 -0.81 22.04 -54.26
CA ALA A 7 0.02 21.40 -53.24
C ALA A 7 0.26 22.29 -52.00
N GLY A 8 0.34 23.62 -52.19
CA GLY A 8 0.55 24.58 -51.10
C GLY A 8 -0.69 24.82 -50.24
N SER A 9 -1.89 24.66 -50.80
CA SER A 9 -3.16 24.82 -50.05
C SER A 9 -3.36 23.67 -49.07
N THR A 10 -3.09 22.43 -49.51
CA THR A 10 -3.20 21.24 -48.66
C THR A 10 -2.15 21.22 -47.54
N GLU A 11 -0.98 21.81 -47.77
CA GLU A 11 0.09 21.93 -46.77
C GLU A 11 -0.25 23.00 -45.72
N ALA A 12 -0.81 24.14 -46.14
CA ALA A 12 -1.28 25.19 -45.24
C ALA A 12 -2.44 24.71 -44.35
N GLU A 13 -3.45 24.05 -44.92
CA GLU A 13 -4.57 23.46 -44.17
C GLU A 13 -4.10 22.37 -43.18
N GLY A 14 -3.09 21.59 -43.57
CA GLY A 14 -2.45 20.61 -42.69
C GLY A 14 -1.73 21.25 -41.50
N LEU A 15 -1.02 22.35 -41.75
CA LEU A 15 -0.33 23.11 -40.71
C LEU A 15 -1.33 23.77 -39.74
N GLU A 16 -2.41 24.35 -40.25
CA GLU A 16 -3.47 24.94 -39.42
C GLU A 16 -4.12 23.90 -38.50
N LYS A 17 -4.48 22.72 -39.03
CA LYS A 17 -5.00 21.61 -38.23
C LYS A 17 -4.01 21.17 -37.15
N TYR A 18 -2.73 21.09 -37.49
CA TYR A 18 -1.68 20.71 -36.56
C TYR A 18 -1.49 21.74 -35.43
N VAL A 19 -1.50 23.03 -35.75
CA VAL A 19 -1.42 24.12 -34.76
C VAL A 19 -2.64 24.06 -33.83
N ALA A 20 -3.85 23.89 -34.37
CA ALA A 20 -5.07 23.79 -33.57
C ALA A 20 -5.03 22.62 -32.57
N ILE A 21 -4.57 21.43 -33.00
CA ILE A 21 -4.41 20.27 -32.10
C ILE A 21 -3.40 20.58 -30.99
N ARG A 22 -2.27 21.23 -31.32
CA ARG A 22 -1.26 21.60 -30.32
C ARG A 22 -1.76 22.64 -29.32
N GLU A 23 -2.53 23.62 -29.78
CA GLU A 23 -3.13 24.63 -28.90
C GLU A 23 -4.12 24.02 -27.93
N GLU A 24 -4.95 23.07 -28.39
CA GLU A 24 -5.86 22.34 -27.52
C GLU A 24 -5.11 21.52 -26.46
N LEU A 25 -4.05 20.81 -26.85
CA LEU A 25 -3.19 20.07 -25.93
C LEU A 25 -2.52 20.99 -24.91
N TYR A 26 -1.99 22.12 -25.36
CA TYR A 26 -1.38 23.12 -24.49
C TYR A 26 -2.39 23.70 -23.50
N LYS A 27 -3.61 24.01 -23.94
CA LYS A 27 -4.66 24.53 -23.07
C LYS A 27 -5.02 23.53 -21.97
N LYS A 28 -5.24 22.25 -22.32
CA LYS A 28 -5.49 21.16 -21.35
C LYS A 28 -4.33 20.99 -20.37
N ALA A 29 -3.09 21.04 -20.86
CA ALA A 29 -1.91 20.93 -20.02
C ALA A 29 -1.79 22.10 -19.04
N LYS A 30 -2.05 23.34 -19.50
CA LYS A 30 -2.02 24.55 -18.67
C LYS A 30 -3.10 24.55 -17.59
N GLU A 31 -4.30 24.08 -17.91
CA GLU A 31 -5.39 23.92 -16.93
C GLU A 31 -5.01 22.91 -15.85
N LEU A 32 -4.43 21.77 -16.22
CA LEU A 32 -3.92 20.81 -15.24
C LEU A 32 -2.77 21.39 -14.40
N ASP A 33 -1.80 22.05 -15.03
CA ASP A 33 -0.66 22.68 -14.37
C ASP A 33 -1.13 23.68 -13.30
N SER A 34 -2.11 24.53 -13.62
CA SER A 34 -2.68 25.48 -12.66
C SER A 34 -3.29 24.83 -11.42
N LYS A 35 -3.78 23.58 -11.54
CA LYS A 35 -4.36 22.83 -10.43
C LYS A 35 -3.28 22.17 -9.58
N ILE A 36 -2.18 21.71 -10.19
CA ILE A 36 -1.15 20.92 -9.50
C ILE A 36 0.05 21.73 -9.02
N ILE A 37 0.27 22.94 -9.55
CA ILE A 37 1.45 23.75 -9.26
C ILE A 37 1.62 24.03 -7.74
N GLY A 38 0.52 24.15 -7.00
CA GLY A 38 0.56 24.30 -5.55
C GLY A 38 1.19 23.08 -4.85
N PHE A 39 0.81 21.87 -5.27
CA PHE A 39 1.41 20.64 -4.73
C PHE A 39 2.87 20.49 -5.14
N GLU A 40 3.18 20.76 -6.42
CA GLU A 40 4.54 20.60 -6.97
C GLU A 40 5.53 21.57 -6.32
N THR A 41 5.14 22.83 -6.11
CA THR A 41 5.98 23.83 -5.45
C THR A 41 6.20 23.55 -3.96
N ALA A 42 5.28 22.81 -3.32
CA ALA A 42 5.42 22.39 -1.94
C ALA A 42 6.36 21.18 -1.74
N ILE A 43 6.67 20.41 -2.81
CA ILE A 43 7.61 19.30 -2.75
C ILE A 43 9.05 19.85 -2.75
N ARG A 44 9.66 19.92 -1.57
CA ARG A 44 11.05 20.40 -1.42
C ARG A 44 12.08 19.32 -1.72
N ARG A 45 11.76 18.07 -1.40
CA ARG A 45 12.66 16.92 -1.57
C ARG A 45 12.04 15.85 -2.48
N PRO A 46 12.25 15.93 -3.81
CA PRO A 46 11.69 14.97 -4.77
C PRO A 46 12.50 13.67 -4.90
N TYR A 47 13.56 13.50 -4.09
CA TYR A 47 14.46 12.34 -4.12
C TYR A 47 14.48 11.61 -2.77
N PHE A 48 14.94 10.36 -2.79
CA PHE A 48 15.08 9.57 -1.58
C PHE A 48 16.17 10.12 -0.65
N HIS A 49 15.86 10.22 0.64
CA HIS A 49 16.84 10.57 1.66
C HIS A 49 16.47 9.92 3.00
N VAL A 50 17.47 9.49 3.77
CA VAL A 50 17.26 8.74 5.03
C VAL A 50 16.60 9.57 6.12
N ARG A 51 16.90 10.89 6.19
CA ARG A 51 16.21 11.79 7.13
C ARG A 51 14.71 11.82 6.84
N PRO A 52 13.84 11.73 7.86
CA PRO A 52 12.41 11.81 7.66
C PRO A 52 12.01 13.12 6.98
N LEU A 53 11.00 13.06 6.12
CA LEU A 53 10.23 14.22 5.67
C LEU A 53 9.52 14.86 6.85
N ASN A 54 9.33 16.17 6.77
CA ASN A 54 8.53 16.86 7.78
C ASN A 54 7.03 16.57 7.56
N VAL A 55 6.22 16.81 8.60
CA VAL A 55 4.78 16.52 8.57
C VAL A 55 4.06 17.24 7.43
N ALA A 56 4.43 18.49 7.12
CA ALA A 56 3.82 19.26 6.05
C ALA A 56 4.13 18.70 4.64
N GLU A 57 5.33 18.15 4.43
CA GLU A 57 5.68 17.46 3.18
C GLU A 57 4.89 16.16 3.01
N LEU A 58 4.72 15.39 4.09
CA LEU A 58 3.89 14.17 4.08
C LEU A 58 2.42 14.51 3.81
N GLU A 59 1.88 15.51 4.50
CA GLU A 59 0.52 15.98 4.29
C GLU A 59 0.30 16.49 2.86
N ASN A 60 1.28 17.19 2.28
CA ASN A 60 1.22 17.60 0.87
C ASN A 60 1.15 16.40 -0.07
N TRP A 61 1.94 15.34 0.15
CA TRP A 61 1.86 14.12 -0.65
C TRP A 61 0.50 13.44 -0.54
N HIS A 62 -0.06 13.32 0.67
CA HIS A 62 -1.42 12.80 0.85
C HIS A 62 -2.46 13.64 0.10
N ASN A 63 -2.42 14.96 0.24
CA ASN A 63 -3.35 15.85 -0.45
C ASN A 63 -3.21 15.77 -1.99
N TYR A 64 -1.98 15.60 -2.48
CA TYR A 64 -1.74 15.46 -3.91
C TYR A 64 -2.22 14.10 -4.45
N LEU A 65 -2.00 13.02 -3.70
CA LEU A 65 -2.55 11.70 -4.02
C LEU A 65 -4.08 11.70 -3.98
N ASP A 66 -4.70 12.32 -2.97
CA ASP A 66 -6.16 12.52 -2.88
C ASP A 66 -6.71 13.23 -4.12
N PHE A 67 -6.03 14.28 -4.57
CA PHE A 67 -6.41 15.03 -5.76
C PHE A 67 -6.33 14.16 -7.03
N ILE A 68 -5.21 13.45 -7.23
CA ILE A 68 -5.03 12.65 -8.46
C ILE A 68 -5.93 11.42 -8.49
N GLU A 69 -6.24 10.81 -7.35
CA GLU A 69 -7.16 9.67 -7.28
C GLU A 69 -8.58 10.06 -7.66
N ARG A 70 -8.97 11.33 -7.42
CA ARG A 70 -10.30 11.85 -7.78
C ARG A 70 -10.38 12.35 -9.21
N GLU A 71 -9.37 13.07 -9.69
CA GLU A 71 -9.41 13.75 -11.00
C GLU A 71 -8.59 13.06 -12.10
N GLY A 72 -7.62 12.23 -11.72
CA GLY A 72 -6.65 11.64 -12.64
C GLY A 72 -7.17 10.40 -13.34
N ASP A 73 -6.68 10.17 -14.56
CA ASP A 73 -6.77 8.86 -15.18
C ASP A 73 -5.79 7.89 -14.49
N PHE A 74 -6.03 6.58 -14.67
CA PHE A 74 -5.24 5.51 -14.07
C PHE A 74 -3.73 5.68 -14.28
N ASN A 75 -3.31 6.11 -15.48
CA ASN A 75 -1.89 6.31 -15.79
C ASN A 75 -1.28 7.46 -14.99
N LYS A 76 -2.02 8.56 -14.79
CA LYS A 76 -1.57 9.68 -13.94
C LYS A 76 -1.49 9.27 -12.47
N VAL A 77 -2.46 8.50 -11.98
CA VAL A 77 -2.45 7.97 -10.61
C VAL A 77 -1.20 7.12 -10.38
N VAL A 78 -0.95 6.13 -11.24
CA VAL A 78 0.25 5.27 -11.15
C VAL A 78 1.53 6.10 -11.20
N LYS A 79 1.64 7.04 -12.16
CA LYS A 79 2.84 7.90 -12.27
C LYS A 79 3.08 8.73 -11.02
N LEU A 80 2.03 9.29 -10.41
CA LEU A 80 2.20 10.09 -9.21
C LEU A 80 2.60 9.21 -8.01
N TYR A 81 2.01 8.03 -7.88
CA TYR A 81 2.40 7.06 -6.85
C TYR A 81 3.87 6.66 -6.95
N GLU A 82 4.32 6.26 -8.15
CA GLU A 82 5.71 5.90 -8.39
C GLU A 82 6.65 7.05 -8.04
N ARG A 83 6.25 8.30 -8.33
CA ARG A 83 7.04 9.49 -7.98
C ARG A 83 7.03 9.78 -6.48
N CYS A 84 5.88 9.65 -5.82
CA CYS A 84 5.73 9.81 -4.37
C CYS A 84 6.63 8.82 -3.62
N LEU A 85 6.65 7.57 -4.05
CA LEU A 85 7.41 6.50 -3.39
C LEU A 85 8.92 6.67 -3.50
N ILE A 86 9.44 7.52 -4.39
CA ILE A 86 10.86 7.88 -4.40
C ILE A 86 11.23 8.62 -3.11
N ALA A 87 10.47 9.66 -2.76
CA ALA A 87 10.72 10.45 -1.55
C ALA A 87 10.19 9.77 -0.28
N CYS A 88 9.08 9.05 -0.41
CA CYS A 88 8.34 8.41 0.70
C CYS A 88 8.64 6.90 0.84
N ALA A 89 9.75 6.40 0.29
CA ALA A 89 10.03 4.96 0.25
C ALA A 89 10.04 4.27 1.64
N ASN A 90 10.42 5.00 2.69
CA ASN A 90 10.53 4.47 4.07
C ASN A 90 9.22 4.50 4.88
N TYR A 91 8.12 4.91 4.24
CA TYR A 91 6.83 5.17 4.90
C TYR A 91 5.79 4.14 4.44
N PRO A 92 5.50 3.09 5.26
CA PRO A 92 4.57 2.02 4.88
C PRO A 92 3.20 2.51 4.46
N GLU A 93 2.71 3.61 5.03
CA GLU A 93 1.38 4.16 4.76
C GLU A 93 1.18 4.50 3.28
N TYR A 94 2.22 4.96 2.57
CA TYR A 94 2.14 5.25 1.14
C TYR A 94 2.15 3.97 0.29
N TRP A 95 2.90 2.96 0.71
CA TRP A 95 2.88 1.65 0.05
C TRP A 95 1.53 0.97 0.22
N ILE A 96 0.99 0.97 1.43
CA ILE A 96 -0.34 0.43 1.76
C ILE A 96 -1.42 1.13 0.92
N ARG A 97 -1.40 2.47 0.90
CA ARG A 97 -2.33 3.26 0.11
C ARG A 97 -2.22 2.94 -1.38
N TYR A 98 -0.99 2.80 -1.91
CA TYR A 98 -0.77 2.46 -3.31
C TYR A 98 -1.34 1.08 -3.66
N VAL A 99 -1.05 0.06 -2.84
CA VAL A 99 -1.57 -1.30 -3.04
C VAL A 99 -3.09 -1.31 -3.06
N LEU A 100 -3.74 -0.64 -2.08
CA LEU A 100 -5.20 -0.53 -2.00
C LEU A 100 -5.79 0.21 -3.21
N CYS A 101 -5.14 1.27 -3.67
CA CYS A 101 -5.58 2.02 -4.85
C CYS A 101 -5.51 1.16 -6.13
N MET A 102 -4.45 0.36 -6.29
CA MET A 102 -4.29 -0.53 -7.44
C MET A 102 -5.27 -1.71 -7.39
N GLU A 103 -5.51 -2.28 -6.21
CA GLU A 103 -6.52 -3.32 -5.98
C GLU A 103 -7.92 -2.80 -6.33
N ALA A 104 -8.30 -1.62 -5.82
CA ALA A 104 -9.60 -0.99 -6.12
C ALA A 104 -9.77 -0.66 -7.61
N SER A 105 -8.67 -0.40 -8.32
CA SER A 105 -8.66 -0.17 -9.77
C SER A 105 -8.69 -1.46 -10.59
N GLY A 106 -8.70 -2.63 -9.95
CA GLY A 106 -8.68 -3.95 -10.61
C GLY A 106 -7.31 -4.35 -11.16
N SER A 107 -6.23 -3.63 -10.83
CA SER A 107 -4.88 -3.88 -11.34
C SER A 107 -4.06 -4.67 -10.34
N MET A 108 -4.39 -5.95 -10.19
CA MET A 108 -3.81 -6.82 -9.18
C MET A 108 -2.29 -7.03 -9.35
N ASP A 109 -1.80 -7.04 -10.59
CA ASP A 109 -0.36 -7.17 -10.87
C ASP A 109 0.44 -6.00 -10.29
N LEU A 110 -0.08 -4.76 -10.41
CA LEU A 110 0.57 -3.57 -9.86
C LEU A 110 0.47 -3.56 -8.32
N ALA A 111 -0.67 -3.97 -7.77
CA ALA A 111 -0.86 -4.09 -6.33
C ALA A 111 0.17 -5.07 -5.72
N ASN A 112 0.29 -6.27 -6.31
CA ASN A 112 1.28 -7.27 -5.91
C ASN A 112 2.72 -6.77 -6.09
N ASN A 113 3.03 -6.11 -7.21
CA ASN A 113 4.36 -5.55 -7.45
C ASN A 113 4.74 -4.50 -6.39
N ALA A 114 3.84 -3.58 -6.07
CA ALA A 114 4.04 -2.59 -5.02
C ALA A 114 4.25 -3.25 -3.65
N LEU A 115 3.43 -4.25 -3.31
CA LEU A 115 3.53 -4.97 -2.04
C LEU A 115 4.86 -5.73 -1.91
N VAL A 116 5.32 -6.38 -2.98
CA VAL A 116 6.62 -7.08 -3.03
C VAL A 116 7.77 -6.10 -2.84
N ARG A 117 7.77 -4.96 -3.53
CA ARG A 117 8.79 -3.91 -3.35
C ARG A 117 8.81 -3.39 -1.90
N ALA A 118 7.64 -3.14 -1.32
CA ALA A 118 7.53 -2.67 0.06
C ALA A 118 8.10 -3.69 1.06
N THR A 119 7.65 -4.94 0.98
CA THR A 119 7.99 -6.01 1.93
C THR A 119 9.40 -6.58 1.78
N GLN A 120 10.00 -6.51 0.59
CA GLN A 120 11.33 -7.11 0.33
C GLN A 120 12.47 -6.09 0.24
N VAL A 121 12.19 -4.86 -0.22
CA VAL A 121 13.23 -3.87 -0.52
C VAL A 121 13.24 -2.75 0.51
N PHE A 122 12.14 -1.99 0.62
CA PHE A 122 12.15 -0.69 1.31
C PHE A 122 11.80 -0.79 2.79
N VAL A 123 10.58 -1.21 3.12
CA VAL A 123 10.05 -1.23 4.50
C VAL A 123 10.04 -2.64 5.10
N LYS A 124 10.97 -3.49 4.64
CA LYS A 124 11.06 -4.92 4.99
C LYS A 124 11.19 -5.25 6.47
N ARG A 125 11.60 -4.31 7.31
CA ARG A 125 11.72 -4.48 8.78
C ARG A 125 10.58 -3.86 9.57
N GLN A 126 9.58 -3.30 8.91
CA GLN A 126 8.45 -2.66 9.59
C GLN A 126 7.30 -3.68 9.71
N PRO A 127 6.83 -4.02 10.93
CA PRO A 127 5.78 -5.04 11.08
C PRO A 127 4.47 -4.69 10.36
N GLU A 128 4.12 -3.40 10.31
CA GLU A 128 2.86 -2.91 9.74
C GLU A 128 2.63 -3.37 8.29
N ILE A 129 3.65 -3.24 7.42
CA ILE A 129 3.50 -3.65 6.01
C ILE A 129 3.33 -5.16 5.86
N HIS A 130 3.92 -5.96 6.75
CA HIS A 130 3.80 -7.42 6.70
C HIS A 130 2.48 -7.92 7.25
N LEU A 131 1.95 -7.28 8.30
CA LEU A 131 0.59 -7.52 8.77
C LEU A 131 -0.45 -7.12 7.71
N PHE A 132 -0.22 -6.00 7.01
CA PHE A 132 -1.01 -5.62 5.85
C PHE A 132 -0.91 -6.66 4.73
N ALA A 133 0.30 -7.12 4.39
CA ALA A 133 0.53 -8.12 3.35
C ALA A 133 -0.19 -9.44 3.66
N ALA A 134 -0.13 -9.90 4.90
CA ALA A 134 -0.81 -11.12 5.32
C ALA A 134 -2.33 -11.02 5.11
N ARG A 135 -2.95 -9.92 5.58
CA ARG A 135 -4.38 -9.67 5.37
C ARG A 135 -4.73 -9.58 3.88
N PHE A 136 -3.94 -8.83 3.12
CA PHE A 136 -4.18 -8.62 1.68
C PHE A 136 -4.14 -9.95 0.90
N LYS A 137 -3.18 -10.82 1.22
CA LYS A 137 -3.08 -12.16 0.62
C LYS A 137 -4.22 -13.07 1.02
N GLU A 138 -4.61 -13.08 2.31
CA GLU A 138 -5.76 -13.84 2.80
C GLU A 138 -7.04 -13.44 2.06
N GLN A 139 -7.29 -12.14 1.90
CA GLN A 139 -8.46 -11.60 1.20
C GLN A 139 -8.49 -11.98 -0.29
N ASN A 140 -7.31 -12.11 -0.90
CA ASN A 140 -7.15 -12.50 -2.30
C ASN A 140 -7.00 -14.03 -2.50
N GLY A 141 -7.19 -14.83 -1.43
CA GLY A 141 -7.18 -16.29 -1.48
C GLY A 141 -5.80 -16.96 -1.40
N ASP A 142 -4.72 -16.18 -1.28
CA ASP A 142 -3.35 -16.68 -1.07
C ASP A 142 -3.11 -16.97 0.41
N ILE A 143 -3.69 -18.08 0.88
CA ILE A 143 -3.60 -18.50 2.29
C ILE A 143 -2.15 -18.85 2.69
N GLU A 144 -1.43 -19.57 1.84
CA GLU A 144 -0.04 -19.96 2.10
C GLU A 144 0.86 -18.72 2.21
N GLY A 145 0.71 -17.76 1.31
CA GLY A 145 1.46 -16.52 1.35
C GLY A 145 1.11 -15.63 2.53
N ALA A 146 -0.13 -15.69 3.02
CA ALA A 146 -0.56 -14.99 4.24
C ALA A 146 0.06 -15.62 5.50
N GLN A 147 0.03 -16.95 5.61
CA GLN A 147 0.70 -17.69 6.70
C GLN A 147 2.22 -17.41 6.70
N ALA A 148 2.87 -17.43 5.54
CA ALA A 148 4.28 -17.11 5.40
C ALA A 148 4.61 -15.67 5.87
N ALA A 149 3.74 -14.71 5.56
CA ALA A 149 3.90 -13.34 6.02
C ALA A 149 3.79 -13.22 7.55
N TYR A 150 2.82 -13.89 8.18
CA TYR A 150 2.74 -13.94 9.65
C TYR A 150 3.96 -14.64 10.26
N HIS A 151 4.38 -15.78 9.70
CA HIS A 151 5.55 -16.51 10.18
C HIS A 151 6.81 -15.64 10.16
N LEU A 152 7.01 -14.86 9.09
CA LEU A 152 8.11 -13.91 8.99
C LEU A 152 8.07 -12.85 10.11
N VAL A 153 6.88 -12.33 10.43
CA VAL A 153 6.73 -11.37 11.54
C VAL A 153 7.13 -12.01 12.87
N HIS A 154 6.66 -13.22 13.13
CA HIS A 154 6.94 -13.95 14.39
C HIS A 154 8.40 -14.35 14.56
N SER A 155 9.11 -14.63 13.47
CA SER A 155 10.48 -15.16 13.50
C SER A 155 11.56 -14.08 13.37
N GLU A 156 11.42 -13.14 12.43
CA GLU A 156 12.51 -12.26 12.04
C GLU A 156 12.26 -10.78 12.34
N ILE A 157 11.00 -10.32 12.28
CA ILE A 157 10.70 -8.88 12.29
C ILE A 157 10.36 -8.39 13.69
N SER A 158 9.40 -9.03 14.35
CA SER A 158 8.96 -8.63 15.68
C SER A 158 8.40 -9.83 16.46
N PRO A 159 9.27 -10.73 16.95
CA PRO A 159 8.86 -11.85 17.78
C PRO A 159 8.11 -11.38 19.04
N GLY A 160 6.95 -11.96 19.31
CA GLY A 160 6.11 -11.59 20.45
C GLY A 160 5.23 -10.36 20.23
N LEU A 161 5.15 -9.83 18.99
CA LEU A 161 4.21 -8.78 18.64
C LEU A 161 2.76 -9.27 18.83
N LEU A 162 2.12 -8.78 19.88
CA LEU A 162 0.77 -9.18 20.27
C LEU A 162 -0.24 -9.04 19.13
N GLU A 163 -0.17 -7.94 18.38
CA GLU A 163 -1.04 -7.70 17.24
C GLU A 163 -0.91 -8.78 16.16
N ALA A 164 0.32 -9.21 15.87
CA ALA A 164 0.58 -10.27 14.89
C ALA A 164 -0.03 -11.60 15.32
N ILE A 165 0.09 -11.93 16.61
CA ILE A 165 -0.43 -13.19 17.18
C ILE A 165 -1.95 -13.20 17.10
N ILE A 166 -2.61 -12.12 17.52
CA ILE A 166 -4.07 -12.00 17.47
C ILE A 166 -4.57 -12.12 16.04
N LYS A 167 -3.98 -11.39 15.10
CA LYS A 167 -4.42 -11.42 13.70
C LYS A 167 -4.20 -12.78 13.04
N HIS A 168 -3.07 -13.43 13.33
CA HIS A 168 -2.76 -14.77 12.80
C HIS A 168 -3.73 -15.83 13.37
N ALA A 169 -3.95 -15.86 14.69
CA ALA A 169 -4.89 -16.79 15.30
C ALA A 169 -6.32 -16.58 14.78
N ASN A 170 -6.75 -15.33 14.59
CA ASN A 170 -8.06 -15.04 14.00
C ASN A 170 -8.17 -15.50 12.54
N MET A 171 -7.08 -15.48 11.77
CA MET A 171 -7.04 -16.04 10.42
C MET A 171 -7.20 -17.56 10.45
N GLU A 172 -6.40 -18.27 11.25
CA GLU A 172 -6.51 -19.73 11.36
C GLU A 172 -7.91 -20.16 11.83
N TRP A 173 -8.52 -19.39 12.74
CA TRP A 173 -9.90 -19.60 13.14
C TRP A 173 -10.91 -19.42 11.99
N ARG A 174 -10.77 -18.38 11.16
CA ARG A 174 -11.61 -18.20 9.95
C ARG A 174 -11.45 -19.35 8.94
N LEU A 175 -10.28 -20.00 8.93
CA LEU A 175 -10.00 -21.18 8.11
C LEU A 175 -10.51 -22.49 8.73
N GLY A 176 -11.13 -22.44 9.92
CA GLY A 176 -11.61 -23.62 10.64
C GLY A 176 -10.52 -24.42 11.35
N LYS A 177 -9.29 -23.90 11.43
CA LYS A 177 -8.14 -24.53 12.07
C LYS A 177 -8.01 -24.05 13.52
N LEU A 178 -8.93 -24.52 14.35
CA LEU A 178 -9.05 -24.06 15.73
C LEU A 178 -7.81 -24.43 16.57
N GLU A 179 -7.31 -25.64 16.41
CA GLU A 179 -6.14 -26.16 17.10
C GLU A 179 -4.91 -25.31 16.76
N ASP A 180 -4.72 -24.96 15.48
CA ASP A 180 -3.63 -24.11 15.03
C ASP A 180 -3.72 -22.72 15.67
N ALA A 181 -4.93 -22.14 15.74
CA ALA A 181 -5.17 -20.85 16.38
C ALA A 181 -4.79 -20.85 17.88
N PHE A 182 -5.15 -21.89 18.63
CA PHE A 182 -4.75 -22.02 20.03
C PHE A 182 -3.24 -22.23 20.17
N SER A 183 -2.65 -23.07 19.32
CA SER A 183 -1.22 -23.36 19.34
C SER A 183 -0.37 -22.09 19.17
N LEU A 184 -0.81 -21.13 18.36
CA LEU A 184 -0.13 -19.85 18.17
C LEU A 184 -0.03 -19.04 19.48
N TYR A 185 -1.12 -18.98 20.26
CA TYR A 185 -1.09 -18.32 21.56
C TYR A 185 -0.24 -19.08 22.56
N GLU A 186 -0.37 -20.41 22.63
CA GLU A 186 0.39 -21.25 23.55
C GLU A 186 1.90 -21.13 23.30
N GLN A 187 2.33 -21.16 22.04
CA GLN A 187 3.72 -20.95 21.64
C GLN A 187 4.21 -19.56 22.05
N ALA A 188 3.43 -18.51 21.78
CA ALA A 188 3.79 -17.15 22.18
C ALA A 188 3.90 -17.00 23.71
N ILE A 189 2.96 -17.58 24.46
CA ILE A 189 2.99 -17.60 25.93
C ILE A 189 4.21 -18.36 26.45
N ALA A 190 4.55 -19.51 25.85
CA ALA A 190 5.71 -20.29 26.24
C ALA A 190 7.02 -19.51 26.04
N ILE A 191 7.16 -18.80 24.91
CA ILE A 191 8.31 -17.93 24.63
C ILE A 191 8.41 -16.80 25.65
N GLU A 192 7.30 -16.09 25.92
CA GLU A 192 7.30 -14.95 26.83
C GLU A 192 7.50 -15.35 28.30
N LYS A 193 7.01 -16.53 28.72
CA LYS A 193 7.29 -17.11 30.05
C LYS A 193 8.77 -17.38 30.29
N GLY A 194 9.52 -17.69 29.22
CA GLY A 194 10.96 -17.92 29.30
C GLY A 194 11.78 -16.64 29.54
N LYS A 195 11.16 -15.45 29.46
CA LYS A 195 11.81 -14.16 29.69
C LYS A 195 11.59 -13.70 31.13
N GLU A 196 12.64 -13.24 31.80
CA GLU A 196 12.57 -12.82 33.21
C GLU A 196 11.59 -11.66 33.48
N HIS A 197 11.40 -10.75 32.52
CA HIS A 197 10.55 -9.56 32.68
C HIS A 197 9.75 -9.24 31.40
N SER A 198 8.85 -10.16 31.01
CA SER A 198 7.96 -9.91 29.87
C SER A 198 6.82 -8.96 30.22
N GLN A 199 6.74 -7.82 29.51
CA GLN A 199 5.63 -6.87 29.61
C GLN A 199 4.39 -7.32 28.81
N THR A 200 4.56 -8.20 27.83
CA THR A 200 3.49 -8.67 26.93
C THR A 200 2.78 -9.91 27.46
N LEU A 201 3.39 -10.67 28.36
CA LEU A 201 2.85 -11.91 28.90
C LEU A 201 1.45 -11.76 29.55
N PRO A 202 1.17 -10.77 30.41
CA PRO A 202 -0.18 -10.59 30.97
C PRO A 202 -1.22 -10.30 29.88
N MET A 203 -0.84 -9.53 28.86
CA MET A 203 -1.73 -9.21 27.73
C MET A 203 -2.01 -10.45 26.89
N LEU A 204 -1.02 -11.31 26.66
CA LEU A 204 -1.22 -12.58 25.95
C LEU A 204 -2.20 -13.49 26.68
N PHE A 205 -2.09 -13.63 28.00
CA PHE A 205 -3.07 -14.40 28.78
C PHE A 205 -4.49 -13.83 28.69
N ALA A 206 -4.63 -12.50 28.77
CA ALA A 206 -5.93 -11.86 28.64
C ALA A 206 -6.55 -12.10 27.25
N GLN A 207 -5.75 -11.99 26.18
CA GLN A 207 -6.21 -12.21 24.81
C GLN A 207 -6.51 -13.68 24.54
N TYR A 208 -5.68 -14.60 25.04
CA TYR A 208 -5.93 -16.04 24.98
C TYR A 208 -7.25 -16.40 25.64
N SER A 209 -7.47 -15.93 26.88
CA SER A 209 -8.71 -16.19 27.62
C SER A 209 -9.94 -15.63 26.90
N ARG A 210 -9.82 -14.42 26.34
CA ARG A 210 -10.88 -13.80 25.53
C ARG A 210 -11.17 -14.62 24.28
N PHE A 211 -10.14 -15.06 23.57
CA PHE A 211 -10.26 -15.89 22.37
C PHE A 211 -10.94 -17.23 22.71
N SER A 212 -10.49 -17.94 23.74
CA SER A 212 -11.12 -19.17 24.22
C SER A 212 -12.60 -18.98 24.56
N TYR A 213 -12.96 -17.87 25.21
CA TYR A 213 -14.36 -17.58 25.55
C TYR A 213 -15.22 -17.34 24.31
N LEU A 214 -14.73 -16.51 23.37
CA LEU A 214 -15.47 -16.18 22.15
C LEU A 214 -15.67 -17.41 21.26
N VAL A 215 -14.66 -18.26 21.13
CA VAL A 215 -14.77 -19.47 20.31
C VAL A 215 -15.55 -20.57 21.03
N GLY A 216 -15.35 -20.74 22.35
CA GLY A 216 -16.06 -21.72 23.16
C GLY A 216 -17.56 -21.44 23.27
N GLY A 217 -17.98 -20.18 23.24
CA GLY A 217 -19.41 -19.81 23.19
C GLY A 217 -20.11 -20.26 21.90
N CYS A 218 -19.41 -20.29 20.76
CA CYS A 218 -19.99 -20.71 19.48
C CYS A 218 -20.18 -22.23 19.34
N VAL A 219 -19.47 -23.05 20.12
CA VAL A 219 -19.61 -24.53 20.07
C VAL A 219 -20.85 -25.00 20.85
N CYS A 220 -21.41 -24.16 21.72
CA CYS A 220 -22.59 -24.48 22.54
C CYS A 220 -23.93 -24.27 21.82
N ASP A 221 -23.94 -23.53 20.71
CA ASP A 221 -25.15 -23.05 20.02
C ASP A 221 -25.44 -23.80 18.69
N THR A 222 -24.82 -24.95 18.45
CA THR A 222 -25.09 -25.87 17.32
C THR A 222 -25.38 -27.28 17.83
#